data_AF-A0A9W6Y6T2-F1
#
_entry.id   AF-A0A9W6Y6T2-F1
#
_cell.length_a   1.000
_cell.length_b   1.000
_cell.length_c   1.000
_cell.angle_alpha   90.00
_cell.angle_beta   90.00
_cell.angle_gamma   90.00
#
_symmetry.space_group_name_H-M   'P 1'
#
loop_
_entity.id
_entity.type
_entity.pdbx_description
1 polymer ?
#
loop_
_entity_poly.entity_id
_entity_poly.type
_entity_poly.pdbx_seq_one_letter_code
_entity_poly.pdbx_strand_id
1 'polypeptide(L)'
;MIGFIASKSLRAKEGREPVRQRLLVNRYDANRVRNDDCLSVDDIEEMLGLPVCGVIPESAHVLTSSNMGQPVITAEGENAAVAFDDAVARFLGEEREMKFLEPEQPKGLFSRIFS
;
A
#
# COMPACT_ATOMS: atom_id res chain seq x y z
N MET A 1 -14.45 0.91 -13.18
CA MET A 1 -14.14 2.36 -13.10
C MET A 1 -12.86 2.74 -13.86
N ILE A 2 -11.82 1.90 -13.85
CA ILE A 2 -10.58 2.07 -14.64
C ILE A 2 -10.88 2.34 -16.13
N GLY A 3 -11.64 1.46 -16.79
CA GLY A 3 -12.06 1.66 -18.18
C GLY A 3 -12.96 2.89 -18.41
N PHE A 4 -13.63 3.39 -17.37
CA PHE A 4 -14.44 4.61 -17.47
C PHE A 4 -13.57 5.85 -17.54
N ILE A 5 -12.49 5.96 -16.75
CA ILE A 5 -11.55 7.09 -16.86
C ILE A 5 -10.87 7.09 -18.23
N ALA A 6 -10.47 5.92 -18.71
CA ALA A 6 -9.84 5.77 -20.03
C ALA A 6 -10.77 6.15 -21.19
N SER A 7 -12.10 6.04 -21.04
CA SER A 7 -13.07 6.31 -22.12
C SER A 7 -13.86 7.61 -21.96
N LYS A 8 -14.00 8.15 -20.75
CA LYS A 8 -14.89 9.28 -20.44
C LYS A 8 -14.21 10.48 -19.80
N SER A 9 -12.93 10.38 -19.39
CA SER A 9 -12.20 11.55 -18.91
C SER A 9 -12.12 12.64 -19.99
N LEU A 10 -12.00 13.90 -19.57
CA LEU A 10 -11.81 15.01 -20.52
C LEU A 10 -10.58 14.76 -21.42
N ARG A 11 -9.49 14.24 -20.84
CA ARG A 11 -8.27 13.88 -21.57
C ARG A 11 -8.56 12.86 -22.68
N ALA A 12 -9.34 11.81 -22.38
CA ALA A 12 -9.73 10.82 -23.38
C ALA A 12 -10.59 11.41 -24.50
N LYS A 13 -11.56 12.27 -24.17
CA LYS A 13 -12.43 12.92 -25.17
C LYS A 13 -11.66 13.86 -26.09
N GLU A 14 -10.62 14.51 -25.57
CA GLU A 14 -9.78 15.45 -26.31
C GLU A 14 -8.56 14.78 -26.98
N GLY A 15 -8.44 13.45 -26.92
CA GLY A 15 -7.30 12.71 -27.48
C GLY A 15 -5.95 13.07 -26.84
N ARG A 16 -5.96 13.60 -25.61
CA ARG A 16 -4.75 13.92 -24.84
C ARG A 16 -4.15 12.65 -24.22
N GLU A 17 -2.92 12.79 -23.73
CA GLU A 17 -2.26 11.73 -22.95
C GLU A 17 -3.19 11.22 -21.83
N PRO A 18 -3.41 9.90 -21.73
CA PRO A 18 -4.27 9.30 -20.71
C PRO A 18 -3.86 9.67 -19.28
N VAL A 19 -4.81 9.57 -18.36
CA VAL A 19 -4.51 9.74 -16.93
C VAL A 19 -3.59 8.61 -16.50
N ARG A 20 -2.42 8.95 -15.92
CA ARG A 20 -1.54 7.97 -15.30
C ARG A 20 -2.23 7.36 -14.09
N GLN A 21 -2.39 6.04 -14.11
CA GLN A 21 -3.06 5.28 -13.05
C GLN A 21 -2.02 4.46 -12.29
N ARG A 22 -2.20 4.41 -10.97
CA ARG A 22 -1.35 3.68 -10.03
C ARG A 22 -2.24 3.14 -8.92
N LEU A 23 -1.94 1.95 -8.42
CA LEU A 23 -2.68 1.33 -7.33
C LEU A 23 -2.06 1.69 -5.97
N LEU A 24 -2.91 1.85 -4.97
CA LEU A 24 -2.52 1.90 -3.56
C LEU A 24 -3.33 0.82 -2.86
N VAL A 25 -2.67 -0.28 -2.48
CA VAL A 25 -3.33 -1.37 -1.76
C VAL A 25 -3.37 -0.98 -0.29
N ASN A 26 -4.57 -0.91 0.29
CA ASN A 26 -4.76 -0.55 1.69
C ASN A 26 -5.23 -1.75 2.49
N ARG A 27 -4.99 -1.74 3.81
CA ARG A 27 -5.40 -2.81 4.73
C ARG A 27 -4.82 -4.18 4.34
N TYR A 28 -3.59 -4.18 3.85
CA TYR A 28 -2.90 -5.40 3.45
C TYR A 28 -2.53 -6.22 4.69
N ASP A 29 -2.82 -7.52 4.65
CA ASP A 29 -2.50 -8.44 5.73
C ASP A 29 -1.71 -9.61 5.17
N ALA A 30 -0.39 -9.56 5.35
CA ALA A 30 0.53 -10.57 4.84
C ALA A 30 0.24 -11.97 5.41
N ASN A 31 -0.29 -12.09 6.63
CA ASN A 31 -0.65 -13.40 7.18
C ASN A 31 -1.84 -14.00 6.44
N ARG A 32 -2.84 -13.17 6.12
CA ARG A 32 -4.02 -13.61 5.36
C ARG A 32 -3.68 -13.94 3.92
N VAL A 33 -2.73 -13.23 3.31
CA VAL A 33 -2.21 -13.59 1.98
C VAL A 33 -1.48 -14.93 2.04
N ARG A 34 -0.58 -15.13 3.01
CA ARG A 34 0.13 -16.42 3.17
C ARG A 34 -0.82 -17.60 3.41
N ASN A 35 -1.99 -17.35 4.00
CA ASN A 35 -3.00 -18.37 4.28
C ASN A 35 -4.03 -18.53 3.14
N ASP A 36 -3.81 -17.92 1.98
CA ASP A 36 -4.73 -17.92 0.82
C ASP A 36 -6.13 -17.30 1.11
N ASP A 37 -6.28 -16.54 2.19
CA ASP A 37 -7.53 -15.84 2.55
C ASP A 37 -7.69 -14.51 1.79
N CYS A 38 -6.60 -13.96 1.26
CA CYS A 38 -6.52 -12.67 0.57
C CYS A 38 -5.54 -12.76 -0.61
N LEU A 39 -5.74 -11.92 -1.63
CA LEU A 39 -4.88 -11.84 -2.81
C LEU A 39 -3.50 -11.25 -2.49
N SER A 40 -2.46 -11.76 -3.15
CA SER A 40 -1.13 -11.15 -3.12
C SER A 40 -1.09 -9.84 -3.93
N VAL A 41 -0.02 -9.05 -3.75
CA VAL A 41 0.16 -7.81 -4.52
C VAL A 41 0.33 -8.12 -6.01
N ASP A 42 1.08 -9.18 -6.32
CA ASP A 42 1.33 -9.62 -7.70
C ASP A 42 0.02 -10.03 -8.39
N ASP A 43 -0.85 -10.78 -7.70
CA ASP A 43 -2.18 -11.15 -8.23
C ASP A 43 -3.04 -9.92 -8.51
N ILE A 44 -2.97 -8.90 -7.64
CA ILE A 44 -3.71 -7.65 -7.80
C ILE A 44 -3.20 -6.87 -9.01
N GLU A 45 -1.89 -6.78 -9.20
CA GLU A 45 -1.26 -6.14 -10.35
C GLU A 45 -1.64 -6.85 -11.65
N GLU A 46 -1.58 -8.18 -11.69
CA GLU A 46 -1.94 -8.99 -12.86
C GLU A 46 -3.42 -8.80 -13.20
N MET A 47 -4.31 -8.91 -12.22
CA MET A 47 -5.76 -8.83 -12.44
C MET A 47 -6.20 -7.43 -12.93
N LEU A 48 -5.60 -6.37 -12.40
CA LEU A 48 -5.99 -4.99 -12.72
C LEU A 48 -5.17 -4.37 -13.87
N GLY A 49 -4.03 -4.97 -14.22
CA GLY A 49 -3.13 -4.46 -15.26
C GLY A 49 -2.57 -3.06 -14.93
N LEU A 50 -2.40 -2.74 -13.65
CA LEU A 50 -1.92 -1.44 -13.18
C LEU A 50 -0.81 -1.63 -12.14
N PRO A 51 0.25 -0.81 -12.18
CA PRO A 51 1.34 -0.91 -11.23
C PRO A 51 0.91 -0.42 -9.84
N VAL A 52 1.37 -1.11 -8.81
CA VAL A 52 1.21 -0.76 -7.40
C VAL A 52 2.28 0.24 -7.00
N CYS A 53 1.82 1.37 -6.48
CA CYS A 53 2.65 2.45 -5.96
C CYS A 53 2.94 2.29 -4.46
N GLY A 54 2.10 1.57 -3.74
CA GLY A 54 2.27 1.35 -2.32
C GLY A 54 1.30 0.32 -1.77
N VAL A 55 1.72 -0.29 -0.66
CA VAL A 55 0.97 -1.28 0.10
C VAL A 55 0.97 -0.82 1.55
N ILE A 56 -0.21 -0.50 2.06
CA ILE A 56 -0.40 -0.03 3.43
C ILE A 56 -0.89 -1.22 4.25
N PRO A 57 -0.11 -1.66 5.26
CA PRO A 57 -0.53 -2.77 6.10
C PRO A 57 -1.77 -2.40 6.93
N GLU A 58 -2.57 -3.40 7.30
CA GLU A 58 -3.62 -3.22 8.31
C GLU A 58 -2.99 -2.67 9.60
N SER A 59 -3.56 -1.59 10.14
CA SER A 59 -3.02 -0.93 11.31
C SER A 59 -4.12 -0.28 12.14
N ALA A 60 -4.14 -0.58 13.44
CA ALA A 60 -5.00 0.08 14.40
C ALA A 60 -4.69 1.59 14.52
N HIS A 61 -3.46 2.01 14.23
CA HIS A 61 -3.04 3.40 14.29
C HIS A 61 -3.73 4.27 13.24
N VAL A 62 -4.11 3.70 12.08
CA VAL A 62 -4.89 4.44 11.07
C VAL A 62 -6.22 4.91 11.65
N LEU A 63 -6.92 4.05 12.40
CA LEU A 63 -8.18 4.40 13.05
C LEU A 63 -7.96 5.43 14.17
N THR A 64 -6.95 5.22 15.02
CA THR A 64 -6.62 6.16 16.10
C THR A 64 -6.28 7.55 15.57
N SER A 65 -5.42 7.63 14.54
CA SER A 65 -5.04 8.87 13.85
C SER A 65 -6.26 9.58 13.26
N SER A 66 -7.16 8.84 12.60
CA SER A 66 -8.42 9.40 12.08
C SER A 66 -9.28 10.01 13.18
N ASN A 67 -9.41 9.34 14.34
CA ASN A 67 -10.19 9.84 15.47
C ASN A 67 -9.56 11.09 16.12
N MET A 68 -8.23 11.20 16.09
CA MET A 68 -7.50 12.36 16.61
C MET A 68 -7.44 13.53 15.61
N GLY A 69 -7.89 13.35 14.36
CA GLY A 69 -7.76 14.34 13.31
C GLY A 69 -6.30 14.59 12.89
N GLN A 70 -5.42 13.62 13.09
CA GLN A 70 -4.01 13.70 12.72
C GLN A 70 -3.71 12.71 11.59
N PRO A 71 -2.96 13.09 10.54
CA PRO A 71 -2.58 12.16 9.49
C PRO A 71 -1.68 11.04 10.02
N VAL A 72 -1.97 9.78 9.69
CA VAL A 72 -1.18 8.63 10.17
C VAL A 72 0.29 8.67 9.72
N ILE A 73 0.61 9.34 8.60
CA ILE A 73 1.99 9.51 8.12
C ILE A 73 2.89 10.26 9.13
N THR A 74 2.32 11.02 10.08
CA THR A 74 3.09 11.70 11.13
C THR A 74 3.31 10.84 12.36
N ALA A 75 2.81 9.61 12.40
CA ALA A 75 3.01 8.68 13.51
C ALA A 75 4.39 8.00 13.37
N GLU A 76 5.43 8.62 13.93
CA GLU A 76 6.80 8.12 13.84
C GLU A 76 6.92 6.68 14.39
N GLY A 77 7.62 5.82 13.64
CA GLY A 77 7.85 4.42 14.01
C GLY A 77 6.70 3.47 13.65
N GLU A 78 5.54 3.97 13.20
CA GLU A 78 4.42 3.12 12.81
C GLU A 78 4.59 2.55 11.40
N ASN A 79 4.34 1.24 11.22
CA ASN A 79 4.44 0.56 9.93
C ASN A 79 3.58 1.25 8.85
N ALA A 80 2.36 1.67 9.19
CA ALA A 80 1.48 2.39 8.27
C ALA A 80 2.06 3.76 7.86
N ALA A 81 2.71 4.48 8.77
CA ALA A 81 3.34 5.76 8.47
C ALA A 81 4.49 5.58 7.48
N VAL A 82 5.36 4.61 7.73
CA VAL A 82 6.47 4.24 6.83
C VAL A 82 5.94 3.82 5.46
N ALA A 83 4.88 3.02 5.40
CA ALA A 83 4.28 2.57 4.16
C ALA A 83 3.71 3.73 3.32
N PHE A 84 3.06 4.71 3.97
CA PHE A 84 2.58 5.91 3.28
C PHE A 84 3.71 6.79 2.77
N ASP A 85 4.78 6.98 3.56
CA ASP A 85 5.96 7.73 3.12
C ASP A 85 6.61 7.08 1.88
N ASP A 86 6.80 5.76 1.92
CA ASP A 86 7.35 5.01 0.78
C ASP A 86 6.43 5.09 -0.46
N ALA A 87 5.11 5.08 -0.25
CA ALA A 87 4.14 5.24 -1.34
C ALA A 87 4.23 6.64 -1.99
N VAL A 88 4.39 7.69 -1.18
CA VAL A 88 4.58 9.08 -1.66
C VAL A 88 5.90 9.19 -2.44
N ALA A 89 6.99 8.63 -1.93
CA ALA A 89 8.28 8.61 -2.61
C ALA A 89 8.19 7.94 -3.99
N ARG A 90 7.58 6.75 -4.09
CA ARG A 90 7.34 6.08 -5.39
C ARG A 90 6.40 6.87 -6.29
N PHE A 91 5.41 7.56 -5.70
CA PHE A 91 4.52 8.42 -6.46
C PHE A 91 5.29 9.57 -7.12
N LEU A 92 6.27 10.14 -6.41
CA LEU A 92 7.15 11.22 -6.88
C LEU A 92 8.28 10.74 -7.79
N GLY A 93 8.50 9.43 -7.90
CA GLY A 93 9.44 8.82 -8.84
C GLY A 93 10.71 8.26 -8.20
N GLU A 94 10.79 8.20 -6.87
CA GLU A 94 11.87 7.50 -6.18
C GLU A 94 11.69 5.98 -6.24
N GLU A 95 12.80 5.24 -6.32
CA GLU A 95 12.79 3.79 -6.17
C GLU A 95 12.95 3.43 -4.68
N ARG A 96 11.95 2.75 -4.12
CA ARG A 96 12.00 2.23 -2.74
C ARG A 96 11.44 0.82 -2.69
N GLU A 97 12.08 -0.05 -1.91
CA GLU A 97 11.63 -1.43 -1.69
C GLU A 97 10.23 -1.46 -1.07
N MET A 98 9.36 -2.35 -1.57
CA MET A 98 8.01 -2.52 -1.05
C MET A 98 8.03 -3.40 0.21
N LYS A 99 7.77 -2.77 1.36
CA LYS A 99 7.82 -3.40 2.67
C LYS A 99 6.45 -3.99 3.04
N PHE A 100 6.43 -4.78 4.11
CA PHE A 100 5.22 -5.34 4.73
C PHE A 100 4.46 -6.36 3.86
N LEU A 101 5.11 -6.91 2.83
CA LEU A 101 4.55 -7.97 1.98
C LEU A 101 4.61 -9.34 2.66
N GLU A 102 5.61 -9.54 3.50
CA GLU A 102 5.82 -10.77 4.25
C GLU A 102 5.34 -10.62 5.70
N PRO A 103 4.83 -11.70 6.31
CA PRO A 103 4.50 -11.71 7.73
C PRO A 103 5.73 -11.38 8.58
N GLU A 104 5.53 -10.58 9.64
CA GLU A 104 6.60 -10.33 10.60
C GLU A 104 7.10 -11.67 11.17
N GLN A 105 8.42 -11.87 11.09
CA GLN A 105 9.01 -13.05 11.69
C GLN A 105 8.79 -12.99 13.21
N PRO A 106 8.31 -14.08 13.84
CA PRO A 106 8.19 -14.11 15.28
C PRO A 106 9.56 -13.82 15.89
N LYS A 107 9.63 -12.87 16.82
CA LYS A 107 10.86 -12.60 17.57
C LYS A 107 11.36 -13.93 18.13
N GLY A 108 12.51 -14.40 17.64
CA GLY A 108 13.01 -15.73 17.92
C GLY A 108 13.16 -15.97 19.42
N LEU A 109 13.09 -17.24 19.83
CA LEU A 109 13.16 -17.68 21.24
C LEU A 109 14.35 -17.08 22.02
N PHE A 110 15.44 -16.73 21.31
CA PHE A 110 16.62 -16.07 21.88
C PHE A 110 16.42 -14.60 22.28
N SER A 111 15.51 -13.85 21.65
CA SER A 111 15.23 -12.46 22.05
C SER A 111 14.57 -12.38 23.42
N ARG A 112 13.97 -13.47 23.91
CA ARG A 112 13.40 -13.58 25.27
C ARG A 112 14.43 -13.90 26.34
N ILE A 113 15.64 -14.33 25.95
CA ILE A 113 16.72 -14.69 26.89
C ILE A 113 17.68 -13.51 27.12
N PHE A 114 17.74 -12.55 26.16
CA PHE A 114 18.60 -11.37 26.22
C PHE A 114 17.83 -10.05 26.34
N SER A 115 16.56 -10.09 26.78
CA SER A 115 15.74 -8.91 27.09
C SER A 115 15.43 -8.82 28.58
#